data_AF-A0A2H0C3M5-F1
#
_entry.id   AF-A0A2H0C3M5-F1
#
_cell.length_a   1.000
_cell.length_b   1.000
_cell.length_c   1.000
_cell.angle_alpha   90.00
_cell.angle_beta   90.00
_cell.angle_gamma   90.00
#
_symmetry.space_group_name_H-M   'P 1'
#
loop_
_entity.id
_entity.type
_entity.pdbx_description
1 polymer ?
#
loop_
_entity_poly.entity_id
_entity_poly.type
_entity_poly.pdbx_seq_one_letter_code
_entity_poly.pdbx_strand_id
1 'polypeptide(L)'
;PFIGLFGLYLLFKKDRRLAIYLSIWLITSYLIIAVFSIVLYPRYVNFIAMLLIVPATYAVTRVNKVLSRTLIIIYILFVGYFNYTILFDFKKIPFPEIDQGQYINGGNSGWGAQEIIEIAREKAKSKPVLILAEGDFGMSGDVLSVFVNENDRINIKGYWPLNKEALISQQKELASNQVLVVYIYKKSYEPDLPLKLIKRFPKPKGETSMDLFELMP
;
A
#
# COMPACT_ATOMS: atom_id res chain seq x y z
N PRO A 1 13.79 -10.78 -15.00
CA PRO A 1 13.04 -11.45 -16.09
C PRO A 1 13.92 -11.86 -17.30
N PHE A 2 14.61 -10.91 -17.95
CA PHE A 2 15.38 -11.19 -19.18
C PHE A 2 16.47 -12.25 -19.03
N ILE A 3 17.28 -12.19 -17.96
CA ILE A 3 18.30 -13.21 -17.66
C ILE A 3 17.67 -14.59 -17.47
N GLY A 4 16.49 -14.65 -16.83
CA GLY A 4 15.74 -15.89 -16.64
C GLY A 4 15.23 -16.47 -17.96
N LEU A 5 14.68 -15.65 -18.85
CA LEU A 5 14.24 -16.10 -20.17
C LEU A 5 15.42 -16.59 -21.03
N PHE A 6 16.55 -15.88 -20.99
CA PHE A 6 17.78 -16.32 -21.66
C PHE A 6 18.30 -17.64 -21.07
N GLY A 7 18.23 -17.81 -19.75
CA GLY A 7 18.56 -19.04 -19.08
C GLY A 7 17.66 -20.21 -19.47
N LEU A 8 16.37 -19.94 -19.66
CA LEU A 8 15.40 -20.94 -20.12
C LEU A 8 15.75 -21.41 -21.55
N TYR A 9 16.14 -20.48 -22.42
CA TYR A 9 16.63 -20.80 -23.77
C TYR A 9 17.91 -21.67 -23.73
N LEU A 10 18.88 -21.32 -22.90
CA LEU A 10 20.10 -22.12 -22.72
C LEU A 10 19.78 -23.50 -22.15
N LEU A 11 18.84 -23.59 -21.21
CA LEU A 11 18.42 -24.84 -20.59
C LEU A 11 17.72 -25.72 -21.62
N PHE A 12 16.87 -25.15 -22.48
CA PHE A 12 16.20 -25.89 -23.55
C PHE A 12 17.19 -26.57 -24.52
N LYS A 13 18.34 -25.93 -24.79
CA LYS A 13 19.40 -26.56 -25.60
C LYS A 13 20.10 -27.72 -24.88
N LYS A 14 20.17 -27.71 -23.55
CA LYS A 14 20.91 -28.69 -22.75
C LYS A 14 20.03 -29.84 -22.26
N ASP A 15 18.88 -29.52 -21.70
CA ASP A 15 17.88 -30.44 -21.15
C ASP A 15 16.48 -29.93 -21.49
N ARG A 16 15.93 -30.46 -22.59
CA ARG A 16 14.59 -30.08 -23.07
C ARG A 16 13.50 -30.44 -22.08
N ARG A 17 13.62 -31.55 -21.35
CA ARG A 17 12.57 -32.03 -20.45
C ARG A 17 12.41 -31.07 -19.28
N LEU A 18 13.52 -30.70 -18.65
CA LEU A 18 13.50 -29.74 -17.55
C LEU A 18 13.05 -28.34 -18.02
N ALA A 19 13.54 -27.88 -19.17
CA ALA A 19 13.13 -26.58 -19.70
C ALA A 19 11.63 -26.53 -20.02
N ILE A 20 11.07 -27.58 -20.63
CA ILE A 20 9.63 -27.69 -20.89
C ILE A 20 8.85 -27.70 -19.58
N TYR A 21 9.28 -28.48 -18.58
CA TYR A 21 8.63 -28.53 -17.27
C TYR A 21 8.52 -27.13 -16.63
N LEU A 22 9.64 -26.39 -16.56
CA LEU A 22 9.66 -25.03 -16.01
C LEU A 22 8.84 -24.05 -16.87
N SER A 23 8.85 -24.23 -18.19
CA SER A 23 8.06 -23.40 -19.12
C SER A 23 6.56 -23.62 -18.92
N ILE A 24 6.11 -24.86 -18.69
CA ILE A 24 4.70 -25.17 -18.40
C ILE A 24 4.29 -24.44 -17.12
N TRP A 25 5.07 -24.53 -16.04
CA TRP A 25 4.76 -23.81 -14.81
C TRP A 25 4.66 -22.29 -15.01
N LEU A 26 5.60 -21.71 -15.76
CA LEU A 26 5.61 -20.28 -16.07
C LEU A 26 4.39 -19.86 -16.90
N ILE A 27 4.13 -20.57 -18.02
CA ILE A 27 3.07 -20.25 -18.98
C ILE A 27 1.70 -20.49 -18.34
N THR A 28 1.48 -21.63 -17.69
CA THR A 28 0.21 -21.93 -17.03
C THR A 28 -0.11 -20.90 -15.95
N SER A 29 0.87 -20.54 -15.10
CA SER A 29 0.66 -19.50 -14.08
C SER A 29 0.30 -18.15 -14.70
N TYR A 30 1.01 -17.76 -15.76
CA TYR A 30 0.73 -16.53 -16.49
C TYR A 30 -0.66 -16.52 -17.12
N LEU A 31 -1.05 -17.61 -17.79
CA LEU A 31 -2.36 -17.73 -18.43
C LEU A 31 -3.51 -17.70 -17.42
N ILE A 32 -3.36 -18.35 -16.26
CA ILE A 32 -4.34 -18.29 -15.19
C ILE A 32 -4.54 -16.83 -14.75
N ILE A 33 -3.46 -16.10 -14.44
CA ILE A 33 -3.58 -14.69 -14.06
C ILE A 33 -4.22 -13.87 -15.18
N ALA A 34 -3.79 -14.06 -16.44
CA ALA A 34 -4.29 -13.29 -17.57
C ALA A 34 -5.79 -13.51 -17.82
N VAL A 35 -6.31 -14.72 -17.59
CA VAL A 35 -7.74 -15.05 -17.79
C VAL A 35 -8.60 -14.56 -16.62
N PHE A 36 -8.12 -14.71 -15.37
CA PHE A 36 -8.94 -14.46 -14.19
C PHE A 36 -8.81 -13.05 -13.60
N SER A 37 -7.78 -12.27 -13.97
CA SER A 37 -7.53 -10.97 -13.34
C SER A 37 -8.27 -9.83 -14.03
N ILE A 38 -9.22 -9.22 -13.32
CA ILE A 38 -9.87 -7.97 -13.76
C ILE A 38 -8.95 -6.75 -13.54
N VAL A 39 -8.19 -6.75 -12.42
CA VAL A 39 -7.19 -5.73 -12.11
C VAL A 39 -5.88 -6.42 -11.72
N LEU A 40 -4.81 -6.11 -12.44
CA LEU A 40 -3.50 -6.73 -12.24
C LEU A 40 -2.57 -5.77 -11.51
N TYR A 41 -2.15 -6.15 -10.30
CA TYR A 41 -1.09 -5.47 -9.57
C TYR A 41 0.24 -6.22 -9.71
N PRO A 42 1.39 -5.53 -9.78
CA PRO A 42 2.70 -6.17 -9.90
C PRO A 42 2.96 -7.22 -8.81
N ARG A 43 2.51 -6.97 -7.58
CA ARG A 43 2.61 -7.94 -6.48
C ARG A 43 1.97 -9.31 -6.76
N TYR A 44 0.95 -9.38 -7.61
CA TYR A 44 0.29 -10.65 -7.97
C TYR A 44 1.12 -11.49 -8.94
N VAL A 45 2.03 -10.88 -9.70
CA VAL A 45 2.90 -11.60 -10.65
C VAL A 45 4.30 -11.89 -10.10
N ASN A 46 4.60 -11.44 -8.87
CA ASN A 46 5.91 -11.67 -8.24
C ASN A 46 6.27 -13.16 -8.16
N PHE A 47 5.30 -14.04 -7.88
CA PHE A 47 5.56 -15.48 -7.84
C PHE A 47 5.95 -16.06 -9.21
N ILE A 48 5.38 -15.53 -10.31
CA ILE A 48 5.76 -15.91 -11.68
C ILE A 48 7.22 -15.50 -11.93
N ALA A 49 7.61 -14.31 -11.47
CA ALA A 49 9.00 -13.86 -11.58
C ALA A 49 9.96 -14.76 -10.78
N MET A 50 9.53 -15.35 -9.66
CA MET A 50 10.35 -16.30 -8.88
C MET A 50 10.65 -17.59 -9.65
N LEU A 51 9.74 -18.06 -10.52
CA LEU A 51 9.99 -19.23 -11.39
C LEU A 51 11.17 -19.01 -12.36
N LEU A 52 11.48 -17.75 -12.69
CA LEU A 52 12.61 -17.38 -13.54
C LEU A 52 13.95 -17.35 -12.81
N ILE A 53 13.99 -17.51 -11.48
CA ILE A 53 15.24 -17.50 -10.71
C ILE A 53 16.13 -18.70 -11.08
N VAL A 54 15.56 -19.90 -11.13
CA VAL A 54 16.30 -21.13 -11.48
C VAL A 54 16.99 -21.02 -12.85
N PRO A 55 16.28 -20.68 -13.96
CA PRO A 55 16.94 -20.50 -15.24
C PRO A 55 17.88 -19.28 -15.24
N ALA A 56 17.57 -18.21 -14.51
CA ALA A 56 18.49 -17.06 -14.41
C ALA A 56 19.84 -17.46 -13.78
N THR A 57 19.81 -18.22 -12.68
CA THR A 57 21.01 -18.76 -12.07
C THR A 57 21.77 -19.66 -13.05
N TYR A 58 21.06 -20.53 -13.78
CA TYR A 58 21.69 -21.35 -14.82
C TYR A 58 22.43 -20.49 -15.87
N ALA A 59 21.81 -19.43 -16.39
CA ALA A 59 22.47 -18.51 -17.33
C ALA A 59 23.74 -17.87 -16.72
N VAL A 60 23.66 -17.38 -15.48
CA VAL A 60 24.77 -16.71 -14.79
C VAL A 60 25.96 -17.65 -14.56
N THR A 61 25.73 -18.95 -14.41
CA THR A 61 26.82 -19.96 -14.29
C THR A 61 27.47 -20.31 -15.63
N ARG A 62 26.85 -19.97 -16.77
CA ARG A 62 27.31 -20.33 -18.11
C ARG A 62 28.06 -19.22 -18.83
N VAL A 63 27.96 -17.99 -18.35
CA VAL A 63 28.74 -16.87 -18.86
C VAL A 63 30.17 -16.87 -18.28
N ASN A 64 31.05 -16.06 -18.85
CA ASN A 64 32.42 -15.93 -18.33
C ASN A 64 32.41 -15.39 -16.88
N LYS A 65 33.49 -15.67 -16.12
CA LYS A 65 33.61 -15.32 -14.71
C LYS A 65 33.47 -13.82 -14.44
N VAL A 66 33.97 -12.97 -15.34
CA VAL A 66 33.90 -11.51 -15.20
C VAL A 66 32.44 -11.06 -15.27
N LEU A 67 31.72 -11.45 -16.33
CA LEU A 67 30.31 -11.11 -16.52
C LEU A 67 29.43 -11.67 -15.41
N SER A 68 29.68 -12.92 -14.97
CA SER A 68 28.97 -13.54 -13.86
C SER A 68 29.09 -12.71 -12.57
N ARG A 69 30.32 -12.31 -12.20
CA ARG A 69 30.58 -11.44 -11.04
C ARG A 69 29.91 -10.08 -11.20
N THR A 70 29.98 -9.46 -12.37
CA THR A 70 29.32 -8.18 -12.65
C THR A 70 27.81 -8.27 -12.46
N LEU A 71 27.16 -9.31 -12.98
CA LEU A 71 25.71 -9.51 -12.82
C LEU A 71 25.32 -9.71 -11.35
N ILE A 72 26.12 -10.45 -10.58
CA ILE A 72 25.90 -10.66 -9.14
C ILE A 72 26.04 -9.34 -8.38
N ILE A 73 27.09 -8.55 -8.67
CA ILE A 73 27.30 -7.24 -8.03
C ILE A 73 26.13 -6.31 -8.34
N ILE A 74 25.69 -6.22 -9.59
CA ILE A 74 24.52 -5.42 -9.99
C ILE A 74 23.27 -5.85 -9.22
N TYR A 75 23.03 -7.16 -9.09
CA TYR A 75 21.90 -7.68 -8.32
C TYR A 75 21.97 -7.28 -6.84
N ILE A 76 23.13 -7.44 -6.20
CA ILE A 76 23.34 -7.05 -4.80
C ILE A 76 23.14 -5.55 -4.61
N LEU A 77 23.66 -4.71 -5.51
CA LEU A 77 23.46 -3.26 -5.45
C LEU A 77 21.99 -2.89 -5.61
N PHE A 78 21.26 -3.54 -6.51
CA PHE A 78 19.83 -3.30 -6.71
C PHE A 78 19.01 -3.70 -5.47
N VAL A 79 19.24 -4.89 -4.92
CA VAL A 79 18.57 -5.36 -3.69
C VAL A 79 18.94 -4.49 -2.49
N GLY A 80 20.22 -4.09 -2.39
CA GLY A 80 20.71 -3.19 -1.36
C GLY A 80 20.03 -1.82 -1.41
N TYR A 81 19.92 -1.22 -2.61
CA TYR A 81 19.19 0.03 -2.82
C TYR A 81 17.71 -0.10 -2.44
N PHE A 82 17.05 -1.17 -2.89
CA PHE A 82 15.66 -1.44 -2.56
C PHE A 82 15.42 -1.52 -1.04
N ASN A 83 16.22 -2.32 -0.33
CA ASN A 83 16.14 -2.45 1.12
C ASN A 83 16.46 -1.14 1.85
N TYR A 84 17.47 -0.41 1.38
CA TYR A 84 17.81 0.91 1.93
C TYR A 84 16.63 1.87 1.85
N THR A 85 15.96 1.94 0.68
CA THR A 85 14.78 2.80 0.54
C THR A 85 13.64 2.36 1.46
N ILE A 86 13.40 1.06 1.65
CA ILE A 86 12.36 0.60 2.59
C ILE A 86 12.65 1.05 4.03
N LEU A 87 13.91 0.89 4.48
CA LEU A 87 14.28 1.12 5.88
C LEU A 87 14.46 2.60 6.21
N PHE A 88 14.98 3.40 5.28
CA PHE A 88 15.44 4.76 5.57
C PHE A 88 14.77 5.86 4.73
N ASP A 89 14.20 5.53 3.56
CA ASP A 89 13.60 6.53 2.67
C ASP A 89 12.43 5.93 1.89
N PHE A 90 11.37 5.56 2.61
CA PHE A 90 10.24 4.81 2.04
C PHE A 90 9.53 5.59 0.91
N LYS A 91 9.69 6.92 0.86
CA LYS A 91 9.15 7.78 -0.20
C LYS A 91 9.80 7.50 -1.56
N LYS A 92 11.02 6.95 -1.56
CA LYS A 92 11.80 6.64 -2.76
C LYS A 92 11.85 5.15 -3.07
N ILE A 93 11.00 4.32 -2.46
CA ILE A 93 10.94 2.89 -2.82
C ILE A 93 10.64 2.80 -4.32
N PRO A 94 11.45 2.07 -5.12
CA PRO A 94 11.31 2.01 -6.56
C PRO A 94 10.19 1.03 -6.96
N PHE A 95 9.01 1.19 -6.36
CA PHE A 95 7.82 0.47 -6.76
C PHE A 95 7.32 0.96 -8.12
N PRO A 96 6.68 0.10 -8.92
CA PRO A 96 5.86 0.54 -10.04
C PRO A 96 4.78 1.52 -9.57
N GLU A 97 4.37 2.45 -10.42
CA GLU A 97 3.42 3.52 -10.09
C GLU A 97 2.12 3.00 -9.44
N ILE A 98 1.58 1.90 -9.97
CA ILE A 98 0.36 1.27 -9.46
C ILE A 98 0.51 0.81 -8.00
N ASP A 99 1.68 0.27 -7.62
CA ASP A 99 1.95 -0.14 -6.23
C ASP A 99 2.33 1.07 -5.36
N GLN A 100 3.00 2.10 -5.89
CA GLN A 100 3.20 3.36 -5.17
C GLN A 100 1.85 3.99 -4.77
N GLY A 101 0.85 3.90 -5.63
CA GLY A 101 -0.51 4.34 -5.36
C GLY A 101 -1.18 3.60 -4.21
N GLN A 102 -0.74 2.40 -3.83
CA GLN A 102 -1.30 1.65 -2.70
C GLN A 102 -0.48 1.85 -1.42
N TYR A 103 0.85 1.76 -1.53
CA TYR A 103 1.72 1.73 -0.35
C TYR A 103 2.26 3.09 0.09
N ILE A 104 2.28 4.09 -0.79
CA ILE A 104 2.93 5.38 -0.51
C ILE A 104 1.91 6.51 -0.62
N ASN A 105 1.26 6.63 -1.79
CA ASN A 105 0.46 7.79 -2.16
C ASN A 105 -1.06 7.58 -2.01
N GLY A 106 -1.50 6.35 -1.78
CA GLY A 106 -2.93 6.04 -1.65
C GLY A 106 -3.55 6.51 -0.34
N GLY A 107 -4.89 6.52 -0.29
CA GLY A 107 -5.62 6.71 0.96
C GLY A 107 -5.27 5.62 1.98
N ASN A 108 -5.05 4.40 1.48
CA ASN A 108 -4.73 3.20 2.27
C ASN A 108 -3.27 3.13 2.74
N SER A 109 -2.42 4.12 2.43
CA SER A 109 -0.98 4.09 2.79
C SER A 109 -0.69 4.30 4.27
N GLY A 110 -1.70 4.58 5.10
CA GLY A 110 -1.51 4.82 6.54
C GLY A 110 -0.90 6.19 6.89
N TRP A 111 -0.50 6.99 5.90
CA TRP A 111 0.12 8.29 6.15
C TRP A 111 -0.80 9.23 6.96
N GLY A 112 -0.33 9.70 8.11
CA GLY A 112 -1.07 10.56 9.03
C GLY A 112 -1.93 9.82 10.06
N ALA A 113 -2.08 8.49 9.94
CA ALA A 113 -2.99 7.73 10.79
C ALA A 113 -2.53 7.69 12.26
N GLN A 114 -1.23 7.47 12.48
CA GLN A 114 -0.66 7.48 13.83
C GLN A 114 -0.85 8.84 14.49
N GLU A 115 -0.54 9.93 13.78
CA GLU A 115 -0.67 11.28 14.29
C GLU A 115 -2.13 11.66 14.57
N ILE A 116 -3.08 11.20 13.75
CA ILE A 116 -4.51 11.37 14.01
C ILE A 116 -4.91 10.69 15.30
N ILE A 117 -4.48 9.44 15.51
CA ILE A 117 -4.79 8.71 16.74
C ILE A 117 -4.11 9.34 17.96
N GLU A 118 -2.90 9.87 17.83
CA GLU A 118 -2.24 10.63 18.91
C GLU A 118 -3.02 11.91 19.25
N ILE A 119 -3.48 12.66 18.25
CA ILE A 119 -4.34 13.84 18.47
C ILE A 119 -5.66 13.42 19.14
N ALA A 120 -6.27 12.32 18.68
CA ALA A 120 -7.48 11.77 19.27
C ALA A 120 -7.24 11.34 20.73
N ARG A 121 -6.10 10.74 21.05
CA ARG A 121 -5.75 10.31 22.41
C ARG A 121 -5.58 11.49 23.36
N GLU A 122 -4.96 12.58 22.90
CA GLU A 122 -4.86 13.82 23.68
C GLU A 122 -6.24 14.43 23.94
N LYS A 123 -7.09 14.52 22.92
CA LYS A 123 -8.49 14.95 23.03
C LYS A 123 -9.29 14.06 23.98
N ALA A 124 -9.07 12.75 23.89
CA ALA A 124 -9.71 11.72 24.69
C ALA A 124 -9.39 11.82 26.19
N LYS A 125 -8.42 12.63 26.64
CA LYS A 125 -8.19 12.91 28.07
C LYS A 125 -9.35 13.68 28.71
N SER A 126 -10.00 14.56 27.94
CA SER A 126 -11.10 15.38 28.43
C SER A 126 -12.46 14.69 28.31
N LYS A 127 -12.72 14.06 27.16
CA LYS A 127 -14.01 13.49 26.79
C LYS A 127 -13.79 12.39 25.75
N PRO A 128 -14.54 11.27 25.77
CA PRO A 128 -14.35 10.20 24.79
C PRO A 128 -14.40 10.72 23.35
N VAL A 129 -13.61 10.11 22.46
CA VAL A 129 -13.51 10.51 21.06
C VAL A 129 -14.21 9.51 20.16
N LEU A 130 -15.06 10.01 19.27
CA LEU A 130 -15.65 9.25 18.17
C LEU A 130 -15.02 9.75 16.86
N ILE A 131 -14.38 8.87 16.10
CA ILE A 131 -13.83 9.18 14.79
C ILE A 131 -14.78 8.63 13.72
N LEU A 132 -15.27 9.52 12.86
CA LEU A 132 -16.02 9.18 11.64
C LEU A 132 -15.01 9.10 10.49
N ALA A 133 -14.76 7.90 9.99
CA ALA A 133 -13.74 7.64 8.99
C ALA A 133 -14.37 7.37 7.61
N GLU A 134 -13.80 7.94 6.54
CA GLU A 134 -14.19 7.65 5.15
C GLU A 134 -13.75 6.22 4.78
N GLY A 135 -14.72 5.31 4.81
CA GLY A 135 -14.55 3.91 4.43
C GLY A 135 -14.13 2.95 5.55
N ASP A 136 -14.68 1.76 5.46
CA ASP A 136 -14.24 0.48 6.03
C ASP A 136 -13.76 -0.46 4.89
N PHE A 137 -13.35 -1.70 5.20
CA PHE A 137 -12.82 -2.70 4.25
C PHE A 137 -11.40 -2.42 3.73
N GLY A 138 -10.47 -2.13 4.63
CA GLY A 138 -9.08 -1.80 4.33
C GLY A 138 -8.84 -0.33 4.00
N MET A 139 -9.79 0.53 4.36
CA MET A 139 -9.74 1.99 4.19
C MET A 139 -9.46 2.70 5.52
N SER A 140 -9.75 4.00 5.61
CA SER A 140 -9.31 4.85 6.72
C SER A 140 -9.78 4.37 8.09
N GLY A 141 -10.99 3.80 8.20
CA GLY A 141 -11.49 3.24 9.45
C GLY A 141 -10.60 2.11 9.99
N ASP A 142 -10.25 1.15 9.14
CA ASP A 142 -9.41 0.00 9.51
C ASP A 142 -7.94 0.41 9.68
N VAL A 143 -7.46 1.35 8.87
CA VAL A 143 -6.10 1.89 9.02
C VAL A 143 -5.92 2.58 10.36
N LEU A 144 -6.90 3.37 10.80
CA LEU A 144 -6.86 4.07 12.08
C LEU A 144 -6.97 3.10 13.26
N SER A 145 -7.77 2.05 13.14
CA SER A 145 -8.00 1.08 14.23
C SER A 145 -6.73 0.32 14.64
N VAL A 146 -5.79 0.11 13.71
CA VAL A 146 -4.48 -0.49 13.99
C VAL A 146 -3.67 0.29 15.04
N PHE A 147 -3.89 1.60 15.16
CA PHE A 147 -3.14 2.46 16.09
C PHE A 147 -3.88 2.72 17.42
N VAL A 148 -5.11 2.22 17.57
CA VAL A 148 -5.91 2.36 18.79
C VAL A 148 -5.52 1.26 19.77
N ASN A 149 -5.18 1.65 21.00
CA ASN A 149 -4.86 0.70 22.07
C ASN A 149 -6.13 0.26 22.81
N GLU A 150 -6.10 -0.89 23.48
CA GLU A 150 -7.25 -1.43 24.23
C GLU A 150 -7.83 -0.47 25.28
N ASN A 151 -6.99 0.37 25.88
CA ASN A 151 -7.40 1.32 26.93
C ASN A 151 -7.72 2.73 26.39
N ASP A 152 -7.65 2.94 25.07
CA ASP A 152 -7.97 4.24 24.49
C ASP A 152 -9.49 4.49 24.56
N ARG A 153 -9.90 5.70 25.00
CA ARG A 153 -11.31 6.15 24.95
C ARG A 153 -11.67 6.67 23.55
N ILE A 154 -11.33 5.89 22.53
CA ILE A 154 -11.46 6.23 21.11
C ILE A 154 -12.30 5.15 20.43
N ASN A 155 -13.39 5.56 19.79
CA ASN A 155 -14.20 4.67 18.96
C ASN A 155 -14.13 5.14 17.50
N ILE A 156 -14.05 4.20 16.56
CA ILE A 156 -13.96 4.50 15.13
C ILE A 156 -15.19 3.91 14.45
N LYS A 157 -15.89 4.74 13.65
CA LYS A 157 -16.99 4.31 12.78
C LYS A 157 -16.62 4.63 11.33
N GLY A 158 -16.49 3.58 10.51
CA GLY A 158 -16.35 3.71 9.06
C GLY A 158 -17.69 4.05 8.40
N TYR A 159 -17.66 4.93 7.42
CA TYR A 159 -18.81 5.26 6.57
C TYR A 159 -18.42 5.22 5.10
N TRP A 160 -19.21 4.51 4.28
CA TRP A 160 -19.06 4.53 2.83
C TRP A 160 -20.42 4.67 2.15
N PRO A 161 -20.76 5.85 1.58
CA PRO A 161 -19.98 7.09 1.57
C PRO A 161 -20.10 7.88 2.90
N LEU A 162 -19.04 8.60 3.28
CA LEU A 162 -19.09 9.62 4.34
C LEU A 162 -19.62 10.95 3.76
N ASN A 163 -20.95 11.08 3.72
CA ASN A 163 -21.67 12.23 3.14
C ASN A 163 -22.22 13.19 4.21
N LYS A 164 -22.85 14.30 3.78
CA LYS A 164 -23.46 15.29 4.67
C LYS A 164 -24.52 14.67 5.60
N GLU A 165 -25.33 13.77 5.10
CA GLU A 165 -26.38 13.08 5.88
C GLU A 165 -25.79 12.25 7.01
N ALA A 166 -24.70 11.51 6.74
CA ALA A 166 -23.96 10.76 7.74
C ALA A 166 -23.43 11.69 8.84
N LEU A 167 -22.85 12.83 8.49
CA LEU A 167 -22.37 13.83 9.46
C LEU A 167 -23.52 14.40 10.31
N ILE A 168 -24.63 14.80 9.68
CA ILE A 168 -25.81 15.33 10.38
C ILE A 168 -26.38 14.29 11.35
N SER A 169 -26.44 13.02 10.95
CA SER A 169 -26.95 11.94 11.81
C SER A 169 -26.14 11.74 13.10
N GLN A 170 -24.86 12.13 13.09
CA GLN A 170 -23.94 12.00 14.23
C GLN A 170 -23.82 13.28 15.06
N GLN A 171 -24.55 14.36 14.72
CA GLN A 171 -24.56 15.60 15.51
C GLN A 171 -24.94 15.36 16.98
N LYS A 172 -25.87 14.43 17.23
CA LYS A 172 -26.26 14.01 18.60
C LYS A 172 -25.09 13.48 19.44
N GLU A 173 -24.05 12.93 18.81
CA GLU A 173 -22.88 12.40 19.50
C GLU A 173 -21.98 13.51 20.07
N LEU A 174 -22.12 14.76 19.61
CA LEU A 174 -21.39 15.90 20.19
C LEU A 174 -21.75 16.15 21.66
N ALA A 175 -22.93 15.69 22.12
CA ALA A 175 -23.32 15.81 23.52
C ALA A 175 -22.42 14.95 24.44
N SER A 176 -22.14 13.71 24.06
CA SER A 176 -21.41 12.71 24.86
C SER A 176 -19.96 12.49 24.44
N ASN A 177 -19.59 12.84 23.20
CA ASN A 177 -18.26 12.62 22.63
C ASN A 177 -17.63 13.92 22.08
N GLN A 178 -16.31 13.90 21.83
CA GLN A 178 -15.68 14.75 20.83
C GLN A 178 -15.68 14.00 19.51
N VAL A 179 -16.23 14.61 18.45
CA VAL A 179 -16.40 13.94 17.16
C VAL A 179 -15.37 14.46 16.16
N LEU A 180 -14.48 13.57 15.74
CA LEU A 180 -13.48 13.82 14.71
C LEU A 180 -13.93 13.18 13.40
N VAL A 181 -13.51 13.76 12.28
CA VAL A 181 -13.87 13.27 10.95
C VAL A 181 -12.61 13.15 10.09
N VAL A 182 -12.43 12.00 9.44
CA VAL A 182 -11.25 11.69 8.63
C VAL A 182 -11.64 11.39 7.19
N TYR A 183 -11.10 12.16 6.26
CA TYR A 183 -11.20 11.93 4.81
C TYR A 183 -9.84 11.51 4.25
N ILE A 184 -9.84 10.64 3.23
CA ILE A 184 -8.63 10.10 2.60
C ILE A 184 -8.47 10.44 1.12
N TYR A 185 -9.55 10.86 0.44
CA TYR A 185 -9.52 11.12 -1.01
C TYR A 185 -10.03 12.50 -1.44
N LYS A 186 -10.55 13.34 -0.54
CA LYS A 186 -11.19 14.60 -0.95
C LYS A 186 -10.18 15.68 -1.36
N LYS A 187 -10.19 16.04 -2.65
CA LYS A 187 -9.47 17.19 -3.22
C LYS A 187 -10.13 18.53 -2.89
N SER A 188 -11.44 18.54 -2.64
CA SER A 188 -12.22 19.70 -2.22
C SER A 188 -13.35 19.28 -1.30
N TYR A 189 -13.81 20.21 -0.45
CA TYR A 189 -14.92 20.00 0.46
C TYR A 189 -16.10 20.86 0.01
N GLU A 190 -17.31 20.36 0.24
CA GLU A 190 -18.50 21.19 0.12
C GLU A 190 -18.42 22.31 1.17
N PRO A 191 -18.65 23.58 0.79
CA PRO A 191 -18.48 24.72 1.68
C PRO A 191 -19.42 24.70 2.89
N ASP A 192 -20.54 23.99 2.81
CA ASP A 192 -21.60 23.99 3.83
C ASP A 192 -21.55 22.77 4.78
N LEU A 193 -20.41 22.10 4.87
CA LEU A 193 -20.24 21.01 5.85
C LEU A 193 -19.92 21.59 7.23
N PRO A 194 -20.51 21.06 8.32
CA PRO A 194 -20.23 21.52 9.68
C PRO A 194 -18.88 20.97 10.15
N LEU A 195 -17.79 21.31 9.46
CA LEU A 195 -16.46 20.76 9.68
C LEU A 195 -15.43 21.86 9.84
N LYS A 196 -14.57 21.72 10.85
CA LYS A 196 -13.41 22.57 11.05
C LYS A 196 -12.13 21.76 10.82
N LEU A 197 -11.32 22.16 9.84
CA LEU A 197 -10.05 21.49 9.57
C LEU A 197 -9.11 21.64 10.77
N ILE A 198 -8.66 20.53 11.33
CA ILE A 198 -7.64 20.49 12.38
C ILE A 198 -6.26 20.41 11.74
N LYS A 199 -6.05 19.43 10.86
CA LYS A 199 -4.75 19.16 10.26
C LYS A 199 -4.88 18.40 8.94
N ARG A 200 -3.99 18.72 8.01
CA ARG A 200 -3.82 18.04 6.72
C ARG A 200 -2.52 17.26 6.72
N PHE A 201 -2.58 15.99 6.30
CA PHE A 201 -1.43 15.10 6.17
C PHE A 201 -1.20 14.81 4.67
N PRO A 202 -0.43 15.67 3.97
CA PRO A 202 -0.17 15.51 2.55
C PRO A 202 0.68 14.26 2.32
N LYS A 203 0.29 13.42 1.36
CA LYS A 203 1.07 12.24 0.97
C LYS A 203 2.39 12.66 0.30
N PRO A 204 3.40 11.78 0.20
CA PRO A 204 4.73 12.13 -0.31
C PRO A 204 4.76 12.85 -1.68
N LYS A 205 3.87 12.50 -2.62
CA LYS A 205 3.74 13.19 -3.92
C LYS A 205 2.80 14.40 -3.92
N GLY A 206 2.07 14.66 -2.83
CA GLY A 206 1.19 15.83 -2.67
C GLY A 206 -0.14 15.78 -3.44
N GLU A 207 -0.42 14.70 -4.17
CA GLU A 207 -1.65 14.57 -4.99
C GLU A 207 -2.93 14.34 -4.17
N THR A 208 -2.77 13.78 -2.97
CA THR A 208 -3.83 13.44 -2.02
C THR A 208 -3.37 13.73 -0.59
N SER A 209 -4.32 13.78 0.34
CA SER A 209 -4.07 13.97 1.77
C SER A 209 -5.03 13.13 2.59
N MET A 210 -4.58 12.72 3.78
CA MET A 210 -5.49 12.35 4.85
C MET A 210 -5.78 13.62 5.65
N ASP A 211 -7.05 13.97 5.79
CA ASP A 211 -7.46 15.24 6.39
C ASP A 211 -8.31 14.99 7.62
N LEU A 212 -7.91 15.63 8.72
CA LEU A 212 -8.55 15.52 10.02
C LEU A 212 -9.38 16.78 10.30
N PHE A 213 -10.64 16.58 10.64
CA PHE A 213 -11.60 17.61 10.98
C PHE A 213 -12.21 17.39 12.36
N GLU A 214 -12.71 18.47 12.93
CA GLU A 214 -13.66 18.47 14.05
C GLU A 214 -15.08 18.67 13.49
N LEU A 215 -16.03 17.85 13.95
CA LEU A 215 -17.44 18.08 13.65
C LEU A 215 -17.95 19.23 14.53
N MET A 216 -18.49 20.26 13.88
CA MET A 216 -19.06 21.44 14.53
C MET A 216 -20.56 21.24 14.79
N PRO A 217 -21.13 21.88 15.83
CA PRO A 217 -22.57 21.89 16.09
C PRO A 217 -23.40 22.46 14.92
#